data_AF-A0A4R4S8A4-F1
#
_entry.id   AF-A0A4R4S8A4-F1
#
_cell.length_a   1.000
_cell.length_b   1.000
_cell.length_c   1.000
_cell.angle_alpha   90.00
_cell.angle_beta   90.00
_cell.angle_gamma   90.00
#
_symmetry.space_group_name_H-M   'P 1'
#
loop_
_entity.id
_entity.type
_entity.pdbx_description
1 polymer ?
#
loop_
_entity_poly.entity_id
_entity_poly.type
_entity_poly.pdbx_seq_one_letter_code
_entity_poly.pdbx_strand_id
1 'polypeptide(L)' 'RDLDLLRPIYAQTAAYGHFGRELADFTWERTDRVDALRTAAGV' A
#
# COMPACT_ATOMS: atom_id res chain seq x y z
N ARG A 1 12.03 0.88 -0.06
CA ARG A 1 12.04 1.94 0.97
C ARG A 1 10.66 2.57 1.14
N ASP A 2 9.98 2.91 0.06
CA ASP A 2 8.75 3.73 0.07
C ASP A 2 7.52 3.11 0.76
N LEU A 3 7.50 1.78 0.88
CA LEU A 3 6.45 1.04 1.57
C LEU A 3 6.78 0.76 3.04
N ASP A 4 7.93 1.20 3.55
CA ASP A 4 8.30 1.02 4.97
C ASP A 4 8.12 -0.43 5.47
N LEU A 5 8.72 -1.39 4.76
CA LEU A 5 8.47 -2.82 4.98
C LEU A 5 9.34 -3.47 6.06
N LEU A 6 10.40 -2.81 6.54
CA LEU A 6 11.30 -3.38 7.55
C LEU A 6 10.70 -3.28 8.96
N ARG A 7 9.48 -3.81 9.11
CA ARG A 7 8.63 -3.78 10.30
C ARG A 7 7.94 -5.14 10.45
N PRO A 8 7.56 -5.56 11.67
CA PRO A 8 6.89 -6.84 11.92
C PRO A 8 5.38 -6.78 11.58
N ILE A 9 5.04 -6.51 10.32
CA ILE A 9 3.64 -6.29 9.87
C ILE A 9 2.98 -7.53 9.21
N TYR A 10 3.73 -8.61 9.03
CA TYR A 10 3.32 -9.72 8.15
C TYR A 10 2.31 -10.70 8.75
N ALA A 11 2.13 -10.72 10.08
CA ALA A 11 1.21 -11.67 10.72
C ALA A 11 -0.24 -11.49 10.22
N GLN A 12 -0.65 -10.24 9.97
CA GLN A 12 -2.01 -9.92 9.52
C GLN A 12 -2.27 -10.37 8.07
N THR A 13 -1.23 -10.59 7.26
CA THR A 13 -1.39 -11.04 5.87
C THR A 13 -1.57 -12.56 5.76
N ALA A 14 -1.29 -13.33 6.82
CA ALA A 14 -1.31 -14.79 6.81
C ALA A 14 -2.71 -15.40 6.66
N ALA A 15 -3.77 -14.61 6.87
CA ALA A 15 -5.16 -15.01 6.71
C ALA A 15 -5.98 -13.88 6.09
N TYR A 16 -7.09 -14.25 5.44
CA TYR A 16 -8.05 -13.31 4.82
C TYR A 16 -7.47 -12.47 3.68
N GLY A 17 -6.35 -12.92 3.09
CA GLY A 17 -5.75 -12.31 1.90
C GLY A 17 -4.80 -11.15 2.21
N HIS A 18 -3.89 -10.93 1.26
CA HIS A 18 -2.85 -9.90 1.30
C HIS A 18 -3.33 -8.54 0.76
N PHE A 19 -4.39 -8.53 -0.05
CA PHE A 19 -4.84 -7.36 -0.81
C PHE A 19 -6.29 -6.98 -0.53
N GLY A 20 -6.66 -5.74 -0.87
CA GLY A 20 -8.03 -5.22 -0.76
C GLY A 20 -8.47 -4.96 0.69
N ARG A 21 -7.50 -4.86 1.61
CA ARG A 21 -7.72 -4.61 3.03
C ARG A 21 -7.01 -3.34 3.43
N GLU A 22 -7.77 -2.27 3.66
CA GLU A 22 -7.25 -0.94 4.03
C GLU A 22 -6.80 -0.88 5.51
N LEU A 23 -5.80 -1.69 5.86
CA LEU A 23 -5.15 -1.64 7.18
C LEU A 23 -3.99 -0.67 7.16
N ALA A 24 -3.76 0.04 8.27
CA ALA A 24 -2.68 1.03 8.40
C ALA A 24 -1.29 0.45 8.07
N ASP A 25 -1.06 -0.82 8.41
CA ASP A 25 0.20 -1.51 8.15
C ASP A 25 0.37 -1.96 6.70
N PHE A 26 -0.71 -2.05 5.91
CA PHE A 26 -0.69 -2.50 4.52
C PHE A 26 -0.44 -1.31 3.60
N THR A 27 0.77 -0.78 3.69
CA THR A 27 1.22 0.41 2.95
C THR A 27 1.14 0.27 1.43
N TRP A 28 1.02 -0.95 0.90
CA TRP A 28 0.84 -1.24 -0.52
C TRP A 28 -0.59 -1.00 -1.02
N GLU A 29 -1.58 -0.93 -0.13
CA GLU A 29 -2.96 -0.58 -0.48
C GLU A 29 -3.16 0.94 -0.59
N ARG A 30 -2.18 1.75 -0.17
CA ARG A 30 -2.25 3.21 -0.27
C ARG A 30 -2.22 3.66 -1.73
N THR A 31 -3.12 4.57 -2.07
CA THR A 31 -3.22 5.22 -3.39
C THR A 31 -2.58 6.61 -3.39
N ASP A 32 -1.56 6.81 -2.54
CA ASP A 32 -0.89 8.09 -2.28
C ASP A 32 -0.14 8.68 -3.49
N ARG A 33 0.08 7.88 -4.54
CA ARG A 33 0.72 8.32 -5.79
C ARG A 33 -0.26 8.69 -6.91
N VAL A 34 -1.57 8.62 -6.68
CA VAL A 34 -2.57 8.86 -7.75
C VAL A 34 -2.40 10.21 -8.43
N ASP A 35 -2.22 11.29 -7.66
CA ASP A 35 -2.14 12.63 -8.25
C ASP A 35 -0.83 12.85 -9.02
N ALA A 36 0.27 12.27 -8.55
CA ALA A 36 1.54 12.28 -9.28
C ALA A 36 1.41 11.53 -10.62
N LEU A 37 0.71 10.40 -10.64
CA LEU A 37 0.45 9.63 -11.85
C LEU A 37 -0.46 10.39 -12.83
N ARG A 38 -1.55 11.00 -12.33
CA ARG A 38 -2.45 11.85 -13.12
C ARG A 38 -1.70 13.00 -13.78
N THR A 39 -0.90 13.72 -13.00
CA THR A 39 -0.05 14.82 -13.47
C THR A 39 0.92 14.35 -14.55
N ALA A 40 1.60 13.23 -14.34
CA ALA A 40 2.55 12.69 -15.31
C ALA A 40 1.88 12.20 -16.60
N ALA A 41 0.64 11.71 -16.52
CA ALA A 41 -0.14 11.25 -17.66
C ALA A 41 -0.89 12.40 -18.37
N GLY A 42 -1.00 13.59 -17.76
CA GLY A 42 -1.73 14.74 -18.30
C GLY A 42 -3.25 14.58 -18.23
N VAL A 43 -3.76 13.86 -17.23
CA VAL A 43 -5.20 13.62 -16.97
C VAL A 43 -5.63 14.09 -15.58
#